data_AF-A0AAU4CXR7-F1
#
_entry.id   AF-A0AAU4CXR7-F1
#
_cell.length_a   1.000
_cell.length_b   1.000
_cell.length_c   1.000
_cell.angle_alpha   90.00
_cell.angle_beta   90.00
_cell.angle_gamma   90.00
#
_symmetry.space_group_name_H-M   'P 1'
#
loop_
_entity.id
_entity.type
_entity.pdbx_description
1 polymer ?
#
loop_
_entity_poly.entity_id
_entity_poly.type
_entity_poly.pdbx_seq_one_letter_code
_entity_poly.pdbx_strand_id
1 'polypeptide(L)'
;MRMLMWVGISAVGVMAAVGGLVVGVPAAPFVMEYGCGPTEERLGEALAGDPVLDAGVEEARAEESYQECDDDDLNVVAGKAYRYGGDRESVLVHYRDAARAHGWRYRTSDCFTKSIDGSVASLILEGPADGSLQVEIIAADGGTEHWC
;
A
#
# COMPACT_ATOMS: atom_id res chain seq x y z
N MET A 1 28.92 -16.84 -53.16
CA MET A 1 30.05 -16.22 -53.89
C MET A 1 30.20 -14.79 -53.38
N ARG A 2 31.43 -14.42 -53.02
CA ARG A 2 31.84 -13.09 -52.51
C ARG A 2 31.58 -12.02 -53.59
N MET A 3 31.21 -10.80 -53.21
CA MET A 3 32.11 -9.62 -53.26
C MET A 3 31.36 -8.29 -53.25
N LEU A 4 31.91 -7.40 -52.42
CA LEU A 4 32.20 -5.96 -52.61
C LEU A 4 31.04 -5.02 -53.00
N MET A 5 30.66 -4.11 -52.10
CA MET A 5 31.32 -2.81 -51.85
C MET A 5 30.99 -1.80 -52.96
N TRP A 6 30.06 -0.89 -52.64
CA TRP A 6 29.92 0.38 -53.34
C TRP A 6 30.21 1.50 -52.33
N VAL A 7 31.36 2.14 -52.53
CA VAL A 7 31.64 3.47 -52.00
C VAL A 7 31.21 4.45 -53.09
N GLY A 8 30.14 5.20 -52.83
CA GLY A 8 29.69 6.33 -53.64
C GLY A 8 29.86 7.62 -52.86
N ILE A 9 30.70 8.50 -53.37
CA ILE A 9 31.10 9.80 -52.81
C ILE A 9 30.06 10.88 -53.13
N SER A 10 30.03 11.92 -52.28
CA SER A 10 29.47 13.28 -52.45
C SER A 10 28.13 13.49 -51.72
N ALA A 11 27.87 14.58 -51.02
CA ALA A 11 28.37 15.93 -51.23
C ALA A 11 28.53 16.72 -49.93
N VAL A 12 29.51 17.61 -49.99
CA VAL A 12 29.71 18.74 -49.09
C VAL A 12 28.42 19.57 -49.00
N GLY A 13 27.92 19.73 -47.78
CA GLY A 13 26.94 20.74 -47.41
C GLY A 13 27.47 21.52 -46.21
N VAL A 14 28.27 22.55 -46.47
CA VAL A 14 28.58 23.58 -45.47
C VAL A 14 27.35 24.47 -45.35
N MET A 15 26.73 24.53 -44.18
CA MET A 15 25.93 25.70 -43.79
C MET A 15 25.93 25.89 -42.27
N ALA A 16 26.63 26.95 -41.88
CA ALA A 16 26.28 27.90 -40.83
C ALA A 16 26.03 27.35 -39.41
N ALA A 17 27.05 27.53 -38.57
CA ALA A 17 26.87 27.81 -37.16
C ALA A 17 25.92 29.01 -36.99
N VAL A 18 24.76 28.78 -36.39
CA VAL A 18 23.94 29.83 -35.79
C VAL A 18 23.79 29.44 -34.32
N GLY A 19 24.24 30.36 -33.46
CA GLY A 19 24.37 30.16 -32.04
C GLY A 19 23.05 29.83 -31.34
N GLY A 20 23.19 28.99 -30.32
CA GLY A 20 22.16 28.68 -29.36
C GLY A 20 22.81 27.81 -28.31
N LEU A 21 23.39 28.44 -27.30
CA LEU A 21 23.81 27.75 -26.08
C LEU A 21 22.50 27.29 -25.40
N VAL A 22 21.97 26.15 -25.83
CA VAL A 22 20.91 25.46 -25.10
C VAL A 22 21.60 24.93 -23.86
N VAL A 23 21.54 25.72 -22.78
CA VAL A 23 21.75 25.20 -21.43
C VAL A 23 20.76 24.06 -21.33
N GLY A 24 21.25 22.83 -21.42
CA GLY A 24 20.46 21.64 -21.17
C GLY A 24 19.98 21.73 -19.74
N VAL A 25 18.81 22.32 -19.53
CA VAL A 25 18.01 22.02 -18.35
C VAL A 25 17.74 20.53 -18.51
N PRO A 26 18.29 19.65 -17.65
CA PRO A 26 17.79 18.29 -17.66
C PRO A 26 16.31 18.44 -17.36
N ALA A 27 15.48 18.11 -18.33
CA ALA A 27 14.09 17.78 -18.07
C ALA A 27 14.17 16.54 -17.16
N ALA A 28 14.35 16.79 -15.86
CA ALA A 28 14.03 15.82 -14.85
C ALA A 28 12.60 15.42 -15.17
N PRO A 29 12.31 14.15 -15.47
CA PRO A 29 10.94 13.73 -15.59
C PRO A 29 10.32 14.04 -14.22
N PHE A 30 9.48 15.07 -14.17
CA PHE A 30 8.48 15.25 -13.12
C PHE A 30 7.51 14.08 -13.28
N VAL A 31 7.95 12.88 -12.92
CA VAL A 31 7.04 11.84 -12.51
C VAL A 31 6.57 12.34 -11.17
N MET A 32 5.38 12.95 -11.12
CA MET A 32 4.63 12.92 -9.88
C MET A 32 4.47 11.43 -9.61
N GLU A 33 5.28 10.94 -8.68
CA GLU A 33 5.27 9.56 -8.23
C GLU A 33 3.98 9.41 -7.43
N TYR A 34 2.86 9.30 -8.16
CA TYR A 34 1.58 8.95 -7.59
C TYR A 34 1.68 7.50 -7.17
N GLY A 35 1.81 7.27 -5.87
CA GLY A 35 1.98 5.94 -5.30
C GLY A 35 2.76 5.96 -3.99
N CYS A 36 2.71 4.83 -3.30
CA CYS A 36 3.41 4.64 -2.04
C CYS A 36 4.91 4.93 -2.21
N GLY A 37 5.45 5.80 -1.38
CA GLY A 37 6.90 5.92 -1.25
C GLY A 37 7.51 4.66 -0.60
N PRO A 38 8.85 4.54 -0.59
CA PRO A 38 9.53 3.38 -0.01
C PRO A 38 9.31 3.19 1.50
N THR A 39 8.81 4.22 2.20
CA THR A 39 8.48 4.13 3.63
C THR A 39 7.12 3.48 3.81
N GLU A 40 6.16 3.89 3.01
CA GLU A 40 4.78 3.43 2.94
C GLU A 40 4.74 1.98 2.48
N GLU A 41 5.52 1.62 1.45
CA GLU A 41 5.65 0.23 0.99
C GLU A 41 6.15 -0.69 2.11
N ARG A 42 7.21 -0.29 2.82
CA ARG A 42 7.75 -1.08 3.92
C ARG A 42 6.77 -1.23 5.07
N LEU A 43 6.09 -0.13 5.42
CA LEU A 43 5.08 -0.15 6.46
C LEU A 43 3.92 -1.07 6.03
N GLY A 44 3.45 -0.97 4.79
CA GLY A 44 2.40 -1.82 4.22
C GLY A 44 2.74 -3.30 4.31
N GLU A 45 3.97 -3.68 3.94
CA GLU A 45 4.45 -5.06 4.09
C GLU A 45 4.44 -5.51 5.57
N ALA A 46 4.86 -4.63 6.49
CA ALA A 46 4.85 -4.91 7.92
C ALA A 46 3.43 -5.04 8.50
N LEU A 47 2.48 -4.21 8.04
CA LEU A 47 1.06 -4.32 8.42
C LEU A 47 0.46 -5.62 7.89
N ALA A 48 0.66 -5.91 6.60
CA ALA A 48 0.15 -7.11 5.93
C ALA A 48 0.69 -8.41 6.53
N GLY A 49 1.90 -8.36 7.11
CA GLY A 49 2.53 -9.48 7.80
C GLY A 49 2.07 -9.70 9.25
N ASP A 50 1.18 -8.85 9.81
CA ASP A 50 0.71 -9.06 11.18
C ASP A 50 -0.25 -10.27 11.25
N PRO A 51 0.00 -11.24 12.15
CA PRO A 51 -0.78 -12.48 12.21
C PRO A 51 -2.24 -12.27 12.62
N VAL A 52 -2.63 -11.09 13.12
CA VAL A 52 -4.05 -10.82 13.41
C VAL A 52 -4.89 -10.87 12.13
N LEU A 53 -4.34 -10.48 10.97
CA LEU A 53 -5.06 -10.57 9.69
C LEU A 53 -5.30 -12.02 9.26
N ASP A 54 -4.45 -12.95 9.71
CA ASP A 54 -4.56 -14.39 9.43
C ASP A 54 -5.48 -15.14 10.40
N ALA A 55 -6.02 -14.47 11.43
CA ALA A 55 -6.89 -15.11 12.41
C ALA A 55 -8.18 -15.69 11.78
N GLY A 56 -8.61 -15.15 10.64
CA GLY A 56 -9.84 -15.53 9.93
C GLY A 56 -11.09 -15.39 10.80
N VAL A 57 -12.24 -15.86 10.33
CA VAL A 57 -13.42 -16.13 11.18
C VAL A 57 -13.95 -17.48 10.73
N GLU A 58 -14.47 -18.29 11.66
CA GLU A 58 -15.10 -19.57 11.29
C GLU A 58 -16.27 -19.30 10.31
N GLU A 59 -16.43 -20.16 9.31
CA GLU A 59 -17.40 -20.02 8.21
C GLU A 59 -17.17 -18.84 7.24
N ALA A 60 -16.26 -17.92 7.54
CA ALA A 60 -15.86 -16.89 6.59
C ALA A 60 -14.94 -17.46 5.50
N ARG A 61 -15.18 -17.06 4.26
CA ARG A 61 -14.32 -17.39 3.13
C ARG A 61 -13.48 -16.17 2.77
N ALA A 62 -12.17 -16.28 2.87
CA ALA A 62 -11.26 -15.25 2.38
C ALA A 62 -11.46 -15.03 0.88
N GLU A 63 -11.57 -13.76 0.48
CA GLU A 63 -11.70 -13.35 -0.92
C GLU A 63 -10.42 -12.69 -1.41
N GLU A 64 -9.92 -11.71 -0.66
CA GLU A 64 -8.73 -10.94 -1.05
C GLU A 64 -7.91 -10.51 0.15
N SER A 65 -6.65 -10.18 -0.13
CA SER A 65 -5.76 -9.46 0.77
C SER A 65 -5.22 -8.27 -0.01
N TYR A 66 -5.21 -7.10 0.62
CA TYR A 66 -4.87 -5.84 -0.04
C TYR A 66 -3.96 -4.99 0.83
N GLN A 67 -3.28 -4.07 0.17
CA GLN A 67 -2.45 -3.03 0.75
C GLN A 67 -2.72 -1.75 -0.03
N GLU A 68 -2.93 -0.66 0.69
CA GLU A 68 -3.20 0.65 0.13
C GLU A 68 -2.39 1.70 0.89
N CYS A 69 -2.10 2.82 0.23
CA CYS A 69 -1.48 3.96 0.86
C CYS A 69 -2.02 5.25 0.27
N ASP A 70 -1.95 6.32 1.05
CA ASP A 70 -2.05 7.69 0.60
C ASP A 70 -0.68 8.39 0.73
N ASP A 71 -0.29 9.16 -0.29
CA ASP A 71 1.05 9.72 -0.44
C ASP A 71 1.23 11.09 0.23
N ASP A 72 0.15 11.71 0.72
CA ASP A 72 0.18 13.05 1.32
C ASP A 72 0.17 13.09 2.86
N ASP A 73 -0.23 12.00 3.55
CA ASP A 73 -0.34 11.93 5.01
C ASP A 73 0.12 10.60 5.67
N LEU A 74 0.89 9.77 4.94
CA LEU A 74 1.38 8.46 5.41
C LEU A 74 0.25 7.56 5.92
N ASN A 75 -0.94 7.62 5.31
CA ASN A 75 -2.02 6.69 5.60
C ASN A 75 -1.77 5.37 4.88
N VAL A 76 -1.38 4.33 5.61
CA VAL A 76 -1.08 2.99 5.08
C VAL A 76 -2.04 1.99 5.67
N VAL A 77 -2.68 1.20 4.80
CA VAL A 77 -3.67 0.20 5.15
C VAL A 77 -3.22 -1.16 4.63
N ALA A 78 -3.40 -2.20 5.44
CA ALA A 78 -3.34 -3.58 4.98
C ALA A 78 -4.51 -4.36 5.55
N GLY A 79 -5.17 -5.15 4.72
CA GLY A 79 -6.39 -5.82 5.14
C GLY A 79 -6.69 -7.10 4.39
N LYS A 80 -7.75 -7.76 4.85
CA LYS A 80 -8.35 -8.91 4.20
C LYS A 80 -9.86 -8.77 4.15
N ALA A 81 -10.41 -9.06 2.98
CA ALA A 81 -11.85 -9.14 2.79
C ALA A 81 -12.32 -10.60 2.79
N TYR A 82 -13.49 -10.81 3.36
CA TYR A 82 -14.10 -12.11 3.53
C TYR A 82 -15.56 -12.07 3.11
N ARG A 83 -16.01 -13.15 2.45
CA ARG A 83 -17.43 -13.48 2.35
C ARG A 83 -17.86 -14.06 3.70
N TYR A 84 -18.75 -13.37 4.41
CA TYR A 84 -19.23 -13.81 5.73
C TYR A 84 -20.67 -13.35 5.96
N GLY A 85 -21.55 -14.30 6.26
CA GLY A 85 -22.98 -14.06 6.49
C GLY A 85 -23.42 -14.13 7.95
N GLY A 86 -22.49 -14.35 8.88
CA GLY A 86 -22.77 -14.40 10.31
C GLY A 86 -22.93 -13.02 10.94
N ASP A 87 -22.98 -12.97 12.27
CA ASP A 87 -23.24 -11.75 13.01
C ASP A 87 -21.97 -10.97 13.38
N ARG A 88 -22.14 -9.66 13.57
CA ARG A 88 -21.10 -8.70 13.96
C ARG A 88 -20.49 -9.00 15.33
N GLU A 89 -21.29 -9.45 16.28
CA GLU A 89 -20.86 -9.65 17.66
C GLU A 89 -19.89 -10.83 17.76
N SER A 90 -20.15 -11.92 17.05
CA SER A 90 -19.27 -13.08 16.92
C SER A 90 -17.91 -12.71 16.33
N VAL A 91 -17.89 -11.85 15.30
CA VAL A 91 -16.63 -11.33 14.73
C VAL A 91 -15.86 -10.50 15.74
N LEU A 92 -16.54 -9.61 16.47
CA LEU A 92 -15.90 -8.78 17.49
C LEU A 92 -15.32 -9.61 18.63
N VAL A 93 -16.03 -10.63 19.10
CA VAL A 93 -15.52 -11.56 20.13
C VAL A 93 -14.29 -12.29 19.62
N HIS A 94 -14.35 -12.84 18.40
CA HIS A 94 -13.24 -13.55 17.79
C HIS A 94 -11.99 -12.67 17.65
N TYR A 95 -12.13 -11.48 17.07
CA TYR A 95 -11.00 -10.58 16.86
C TYR A 95 -10.49 -9.93 18.15
N ARG A 96 -11.34 -9.78 19.18
CA ARG A 96 -10.87 -9.40 20.52
C ARG A 96 -9.94 -10.46 21.11
N ASP A 97 -10.20 -11.74 20.89
CA ASP A 97 -9.33 -12.82 21.33
C ASP A 97 -8.04 -12.87 20.50
N ALA A 98 -8.15 -12.79 19.17
CA ALA A 98 -7.01 -12.79 18.25
C ALA A 98 -6.09 -11.59 18.49
N ALA A 99 -6.64 -10.38 18.60
CA ALA A 99 -5.87 -9.16 18.86
C ALA A 99 -5.04 -9.32 20.15
N ARG A 100 -5.66 -9.77 21.24
CA ARG A 100 -4.96 -10.02 22.51
C ARG A 100 -3.86 -11.09 22.38
N ALA A 101 -4.13 -12.18 21.67
CA ALA A 101 -3.16 -13.25 21.43
C ALA A 101 -1.95 -12.77 20.61
N HIS A 102 -2.16 -11.81 19.70
CA HIS A 102 -1.12 -11.26 18.82
C HIS A 102 -0.50 -9.95 19.33
N GLY A 103 -0.68 -9.65 20.62
CA GLY A 103 0.02 -8.54 21.31
C GLY A 103 -0.59 -7.16 21.07
N TRP A 104 -1.80 -7.09 20.54
CA TRP A 104 -2.54 -5.85 20.39
C TRP A 104 -3.09 -5.38 21.74
N ARG A 105 -3.05 -4.07 21.96
CA ARG A 105 -3.50 -3.45 23.21
C ARG A 105 -4.91 -2.90 23.03
N TYR A 106 -5.83 -3.35 23.86
CA TYR A 106 -7.18 -2.76 23.94
C TYR A 106 -7.10 -1.28 24.36
N ARG A 107 -7.98 -0.46 23.78
CA ARG A 107 -8.18 0.95 24.13
C ARG A 107 -9.59 1.18 24.68
N THR A 108 -10.61 1.13 23.81
CA THR A 108 -12.03 1.33 24.15
C THR A 108 -12.90 0.74 23.05
N SER A 109 -14.14 0.33 23.35
CA SER A 109 -15.18 0.01 22.34
C SER A 109 -14.69 -0.84 21.14
N ASP A 110 -13.89 -1.87 21.41
CA ASP A 110 -13.27 -2.75 20.40
C ASP A 110 -12.23 -2.12 19.47
N CYS A 111 -11.67 -0.96 19.85
CA CYS A 111 -10.42 -0.43 19.30
C CYS A 111 -9.21 -1.13 19.95
N PHE A 112 -8.33 -1.64 19.11
CA PHE A 112 -7.05 -2.23 19.48
C PHE A 112 -5.93 -1.54 18.74
N THR A 113 -4.82 -1.27 19.43
CA THR A 113 -3.64 -0.69 18.80
C THR A 113 -2.38 -1.47 19.07
N LYS A 114 -1.43 -1.37 18.13
CA LYS A 114 -0.13 -2.02 18.20
C LYS A 114 0.92 -1.13 17.54
N SER A 115 2.15 -1.18 18.05
CA SER A 115 3.28 -0.54 17.37
C SER A 115 3.84 -1.52 16.35
N ILE A 116 3.86 -1.13 15.08
CA ILE A 116 4.36 -1.92 13.94
C ILE A 116 5.31 -1.03 13.14
N ASP A 117 6.54 -1.50 12.94
CA ASP A 117 7.64 -0.77 12.26
C ASP A 117 7.82 0.70 12.72
N GLY A 118 7.59 0.97 14.01
CA GLY A 118 7.73 2.31 14.60
C GLY A 118 6.47 3.17 14.54
N SER A 119 5.44 2.76 13.79
CA SER A 119 4.14 3.44 13.71
C SER A 119 3.11 2.85 14.66
N VAL A 120 2.18 3.67 15.16
CA VAL A 120 1.02 3.19 15.92
C VAL A 120 -0.08 2.84 14.91
N ALA A 121 -0.47 1.57 14.90
CA ALA A 121 -1.53 1.06 14.03
C ALA A 121 -2.79 0.72 14.84
N SER A 122 -3.96 0.86 14.21
CA SER A 122 -5.26 0.41 14.73
C SER A 122 -5.77 -0.79 13.94
N LEU A 123 -6.43 -1.72 14.63
CA LEU A 123 -7.18 -2.81 14.02
C LEU A 123 -8.64 -2.36 13.85
N ILE A 124 -9.14 -2.41 12.62
CA ILE A 124 -10.50 -2.03 12.23
C ILE A 124 -11.22 -3.26 11.67
N LEU A 125 -12.51 -3.35 12.00
CA LEU A 125 -13.38 -4.42 11.54
C LEU A 125 -14.62 -3.77 10.92
N GLU A 126 -14.82 -3.94 9.62
CA GLU A 126 -15.98 -3.40 8.91
C GLU A 126 -16.94 -4.51 8.49
N GLY A 127 -18.25 -4.27 8.66
CA GLY A 127 -19.24 -5.33 8.48
C GLY A 127 -19.22 -6.38 9.60
N PRO A 128 -19.93 -7.52 9.45
CA PRO A 128 -20.54 -7.98 8.22
C PRO A 128 -21.71 -7.12 7.74
N ALA A 129 -21.68 -6.71 6.48
CA ALA A 129 -22.76 -6.03 5.77
C ALA A 129 -22.84 -6.59 4.34
N ASP A 130 -24.05 -6.89 3.84
CA ASP A 130 -24.27 -7.49 2.51
C ASP A 130 -23.44 -8.77 2.23
N GLY A 131 -23.11 -9.50 3.30
CA GLY A 131 -22.32 -10.72 3.25
C GLY A 131 -20.80 -10.50 3.10
N SER A 132 -20.31 -9.29 3.36
CA SER A 132 -18.89 -8.91 3.32
C SER A 132 -18.40 -8.46 4.70
N LEU A 133 -17.21 -8.92 5.08
CA LEU A 133 -16.47 -8.52 6.27
C LEU A 133 -15.06 -8.08 5.85
N GLN A 134 -14.62 -6.91 6.29
CA GLN A 134 -13.25 -6.43 6.13
C GLN A 134 -12.55 -6.37 7.48
N VAL A 135 -11.29 -6.80 7.49
CA VAL A 135 -10.42 -6.79 8.66
C VAL A 135 -9.15 -6.07 8.24
N GLU A 136 -8.87 -4.95 8.90
CA GLU A 136 -7.88 -3.99 8.43
C GLU A 136 -6.95 -3.56 9.55
N ILE A 137 -5.71 -3.30 9.19
CA ILE A 137 -4.77 -2.57 10.00
C ILE A 137 -4.48 -1.26 9.29
N ILE A 138 -4.68 -0.16 10.00
CA ILE A 138 -4.42 1.19 9.49
C ILE A 138 -3.33 1.82 10.34
N ALA A 139 -2.37 2.50 9.72
CA ALA A 139 -1.41 3.37 10.37
C ALA A 139 -1.38 4.72 9.61
N ALA A 140 -1.39 5.83 10.34
CA ALA A 140 -1.39 7.18 9.75
C ALA A 140 -0.46 8.11 10.54
N ASP A 141 0.10 9.13 9.89
CA ASP A 141 0.83 10.19 10.61
C ASP A 141 -0.12 10.98 11.51
N GLY A 142 0.33 11.34 12.72
CA GLY A 142 -0.53 11.90 13.76
C GLY A 142 -1.38 10.87 14.53
N GLY A 143 -1.31 9.59 14.14
CA GLY A 143 -1.92 8.47 14.86
C GLY A 143 -3.35 8.15 14.43
N THR A 144 -3.83 7.01 14.90
CA THR A 144 -5.08 6.38 14.45
C THR A 144 -6.22 6.56 15.45
N GLU A 145 -6.12 7.54 16.34
CA GLU A 145 -7.06 7.73 17.45
C GLU A 145 -8.47 8.07 16.98
N HIS A 146 -8.64 8.66 15.80
CA HIS A 146 -9.94 9.01 15.22
C HIS A 146 -10.65 7.83 14.53
N TRP A 147 -9.92 6.74 14.29
CA TRP A 147 -10.47 5.45 13.87
C TRP A 147 -10.90 4.59 15.07
N CYS A 148 -10.67 5.12 16.27
CA CYS A 148 -11.22 4.71 17.55
C CYS A 148 -12.18 5.80 18.06
#